data_AF-C4KI05-F1
#
_entry.id   AF-C4KI05-F1
#
_cell.length_a   1.000
_cell.length_b   1.000
_cell.length_c   1.000
_cell.angle_alpha   90.00
_cell.angle_beta   90.00
_cell.angle_gamma   90.00
#
_symmetry.space_group_name_H-M   'P 1'
#
loop_
_entity.id
_entity.type
_entity.pdbx_description
1 polymer ?
#
loop_
_entity_poly.entity_id
_entity_poly.type
_entity_poly.pdbx_seq_one_letter_code
_entity_poly.pdbx_strand_id
1 'polypeptide(L)'
;MSEGKINKETNIQPNLQNNSLSKDNKQEVEKKKEKKRKSKEIEDEYILAYPEKAKTFKAKIENCIMLILKDVDIINEKDLIVKLIFECEAAKEYYKRTNDVGYLRIILWKMTKKGLIKRAKILGDGRRRYYFLPEKLDLIKDRIIKAPKE
;
A
#
# COMPACT_ATOMS: atom_id res chain seq x y z
N MET A 1 -60.88 55.94 -39.62
CA MET A 1 -61.80 54.98 -40.26
C MET A 1 -61.26 53.60 -39.93
N SER A 2 -61.74 53.01 -38.83
CA SER A 2 -62.72 51.90 -38.80
C SER A 2 -61.98 50.56 -38.99
N GLU A 3 -62.08 49.50 -38.21
CA GLU A 3 -62.87 49.01 -37.07
C GLU A 3 -62.06 47.79 -36.53
N GLY A 4 -62.00 47.49 -35.21
CA GLY A 4 -62.87 46.52 -34.51
C GLY A 4 -62.52 45.04 -34.86
N LYS A 5 -62.45 44.01 -33.99
CA LYS A 5 -62.90 43.66 -32.63
C LYS A 5 -62.19 42.32 -32.26
N ILE A 6 -61.55 42.10 -31.09
CA ILE A 6 -62.07 41.75 -29.75
C ILE A 6 -62.40 40.23 -29.53
N ASN A 7 -61.69 39.66 -28.53
CA ASN A 7 -62.06 38.59 -27.57
C ASN A 7 -62.03 37.10 -28.01
N LYS A 8 -61.69 36.12 -27.15
CA LYS A 8 -62.08 35.93 -25.73
C LYS A 8 -61.18 34.89 -25.02
N GLU A 9 -60.99 35.13 -23.73
CA GLU A 9 -60.42 34.23 -22.72
C GLU A 9 -61.24 32.94 -22.54
N THR A 10 -60.57 31.86 -22.12
CA THR A 10 -61.17 30.89 -21.21
C THR A 10 -60.14 30.42 -20.19
N ASN A 11 -60.49 30.71 -18.94
CA ASN A 11 -59.76 30.47 -17.70
C ASN A 11 -60.50 29.33 -16.98
N ILE A 12 -59.86 28.20 -16.70
CA ILE A 12 -60.33 27.19 -15.71
C ILE A 12 -59.11 26.52 -15.04
N GLN A 13 -58.80 26.96 -13.81
CA GLN A 13 -58.26 26.11 -12.73
C GLN A 13 -59.47 25.49 -11.97
N PRO A 14 -59.37 24.57 -10.96
CA PRO A 14 -58.19 24.11 -10.21
C PRO A 14 -58.15 22.60 -9.81
N ASN A 15 -57.03 22.24 -9.18
CA ASN A 15 -56.91 21.47 -7.93
C ASN A 15 -56.57 19.96 -7.91
N LEU A 16 -55.60 19.71 -7.00
CA LEU A 16 -55.47 18.63 -6.01
C LEU A 16 -54.54 17.43 -6.26
N GLN A 17 -53.63 17.31 -5.28
CA GLN A 17 -52.97 16.10 -4.71
C GLN A 17 -51.73 15.59 -5.46
N ASN A 18 -50.60 15.28 -4.82
CA ASN A 18 -50.30 15.03 -3.41
C ASN A 18 -48.77 14.99 -3.19
N ASN A 19 -48.34 15.34 -1.97
CA ASN A 19 -47.26 14.71 -1.18
C ASN A 19 -45.85 14.56 -1.78
N SER A 20 -44.74 14.83 -1.10
CA SER A 20 -44.45 15.17 0.30
C SER A 20 -42.93 15.14 0.51
N LEU A 21 -42.43 15.95 1.46
CA LEU A 21 -41.26 15.69 2.34
C LEU A 21 -39.86 15.65 1.68
N SER A 22 -38.75 16.08 2.29
CA SER A 22 -38.38 16.92 3.44
C SER A 22 -36.83 16.91 3.39
N LYS A 23 -36.15 18.06 3.30
CA LYS A 23 -35.51 18.73 4.44
C LYS A 23 -34.55 17.91 5.34
N ASP A 24 -33.83 16.87 4.87
CA ASP A 24 -32.88 16.14 5.76
C ASP A 24 -31.40 16.09 5.32
N ASN A 25 -30.99 16.71 4.22
CA ASN A 25 -29.60 16.57 3.72
C ASN A 25 -28.56 17.57 4.26
N LYS A 26 -28.85 18.32 5.33
CA LYS A 26 -27.92 19.34 5.88
C LYS A 26 -27.35 19.06 7.27
N GLN A 27 -27.64 17.91 7.90
CA GLN A 27 -27.10 17.57 9.23
C GLN A 27 -26.12 16.38 9.27
N GLU A 28 -25.83 15.71 8.15
CA GLU A 28 -24.92 14.53 8.15
C GLU A 28 -23.43 14.85 7.97
N VAL A 29 -23.05 16.09 7.63
CA VAL A 29 -21.66 16.41 7.27
C VAL A 29 -20.77 16.68 8.51
N GLU A 30 -21.34 17.13 9.63
CA GLU A 30 -20.56 17.47 10.83
C GLU A 30 -20.32 16.27 11.77
N LYS A 31 -21.19 15.25 11.78
CA LYS A 31 -20.96 14.01 12.55
C LYS A 31 -19.88 13.09 11.94
N LYS A 32 -19.43 13.34 10.70
CA LYS A 32 -18.36 12.58 10.04
C LYS A 32 -16.94 13.12 10.33
N LYS A 33 -16.80 14.31 10.93
CA LYS A 33 -15.47 14.90 11.21
C LYS A 33 -14.89 14.61 12.60
N GLU A 34 -15.67 14.08 13.54
CA GLU A 34 -15.18 13.79 14.91
C GLU A 34 -14.92 12.30 15.23
N LYS A 35 -15.32 11.35 14.36
CA LYS A 35 -15.16 9.90 14.62
C LYS A 35 -13.88 9.23 14.08
N LYS A 36 -12.87 9.98 13.66
CA LYS A 36 -11.57 9.41 13.24
C LYS A 36 -10.41 9.74 14.19
N ARG A 37 -10.73 10.04 15.45
CA ARG A 37 -9.75 9.97 16.54
C ARG A 37 -9.75 8.56 17.12
N LYS A 38 -8.60 7.89 16.98
CA LYS A 38 -8.13 6.73 17.76
C LYS A 38 -9.01 5.47 17.73
N SER A 39 -8.72 4.58 16.79
CA SER A 39 -8.74 3.14 17.09
C SER A 39 -7.28 2.67 17.11
N LYS A 40 -6.65 2.78 18.29
CA LYS A 40 -5.51 1.94 18.63
C LYS A 40 -6.05 0.54 18.96
N GLU A 41 -5.24 -0.46 18.61
CA GLU A 41 -5.25 -1.84 19.12
C GLU A 41 -6.40 -2.75 18.67
N ILE A 42 -6.11 -3.50 17.60
CA ILE A 42 -6.38 -4.93 17.53
C ILE A 42 -5.10 -5.57 16.98
N GLU A 43 -4.18 -5.96 17.87
CA GLU A 43 -3.06 -6.84 17.54
C GLU A 43 -3.47 -8.29 17.81
N ASP A 44 -4.51 -8.77 17.13
CA ASP A 44 -4.94 -10.18 17.30
C ASP A 44 -4.19 -11.13 16.35
N GLU A 45 -3.46 -10.58 15.37
CA GLU A 45 -2.75 -11.37 14.36
C GLU A 45 -1.24 -11.11 14.37
N TYR A 46 -0.48 -12.16 14.67
CA TYR A 46 0.97 -12.18 14.53
C TYR A 46 1.38 -12.73 13.16
N ILE A 47 2.32 -12.07 12.49
CA ILE A 47 2.90 -12.55 11.23
C ILE A 47 4.10 -13.44 11.55
N LEU A 48 3.96 -14.75 11.29
CA LEU A 48 5.01 -15.74 11.52
C LEU A 48 5.72 -16.10 10.20
N ALA A 49 7.06 -15.99 10.18
CA ALA A 49 7.88 -16.37 9.04
C ALA A 49 8.29 -17.84 9.13
N TYR A 50 7.52 -18.74 8.52
CA TYR A 50 7.85 -20.16 8.38
C TYR A 50 7.93 -20.55 6.89
N PRO A 51 9.12 -20.53 6.26
CA PRO A 51 9.28 -20.86 4.85
C PRO A 51 8.71 -22.25 4.50
N GLU A 52 8.97 -23.26 5.33
CA GLU A 52 8.52 -24.65 5.09
C GLU A 52 7.00 -24.82 5.07
N LYS A 53 6.28 -24.02 5.86
CA LYS A 53 4.81 -24.05 5.93
C LYS A 53 4.15 -23.22 4.83
N ALA A 54 4.91 -22.40 4.11
CA ALA A 54 4.38 -21.53 3.08
C ALA A 54 4.04 -22.33 1.81
N LYS A 55 2.78 -22.26 1.37
CA LYS A 55 2.30 -23.02 0.20
C LYS A 55 2.78 -22.43 -1.13
N THR A 56 2.83 -21.11 -1.23
CA THR A 56 3.16 -20.45 -2.50
C THR A 56 4.66 -20.18 -2.61
N PHE A 57 5.21 -20.31 -3.82
CA PHE A 57 6.61 -19.96 -4.11
C PHE A 57 6.95 -18.57 -3.58
N LYS A 58 6.09 -17.59 -3.89
CA LYS A 58 6.26 -16.22 -3.43
C LYS A 58 6.38 -16.13 -1.90
N ALA A 59 5.48 -16.77 -1.16
CA ALA A 59 5.51 -16.72 0.30
C ALA A 59 6.75 -17.43 0.89
N LYS A 60 7.21 -18.52 0.28
CA LYS A 60 8.48 -19.17 0.66
C LYS A 60 9.65 -18.19 0.54
N ILE A 61 9.75 -17.50 -0.61
CA ILE A 61 10.78 -16.49 -0.85
C ILE A 61 10.66 -15.30 0.12
N GLU A 62 9.45 -14.76 0.31
CA GLU A 62 9.21 -13.65 1.25
C GLU A 62 9.68 -14.03 2.67
N ASN A 63 9.36 -15.25 3.14
CA ASN A 63 9.81 -15.73 4.44
C ASN A 63 11.33 -15.88 4.53
N CYS A 64 11.98 -16.47 3.50
CA CYS A 64 13.44 -16.58 3.46
C CYS A 64 14.13 -15.20 3.50
N ILE A 65 13.61 -14.21 2.76
CA ILE A 65 14.12 -12.83 2.80
C ILE A 65 14.03 -12.25 4.21
N MET A 66 12.90 -12.46 4.90
CA MET A 66 12.73 -11.98 6.27
C MET A 66 13.73 -12.63 7.23
N LEU A 67 14.01 -13.92 7.11
CA LEU A 67 15.00 -14.61 7.93
C LEU A 67 16.42 -14.05 7.69
N ILE A 68 16.83 -13.91 6.43
CA ILE A 68 18.15 -13.33 6.08
C ILE A 68 18.32 -11.93 6.67
N LEU A 69 17.27 -11.10 6.61
CA LEU A 69 17.30 -9.72 7.13
C LEU A 69 17.13 -9.62 8.65
N LYS A 70 16.69 -10.71 9.33
CA LYS A 70 16.79 -10.80 10.79
C LYS A 70 18.26 -10.99 11.19
N ASP A 71 18.97 -11.86 10.50
CA ASP A 71 20.36 -12.21 10.81
C ASP A 71 21.38 -11.14 10.40
N VAL A 72 21.07 -10.31 9.40
CA VAL A 72 21.96 -9.26 8.89
C VAL A 72 21.30 -7.89 9.03
N ASP A 73 22.03 -6.88 9.51
CA ASP A 73 21.46 -5.54 9.75
C ASP A 73 21.10 -4.80 8.47
N ILE A 74 22.03 -4.79 7.51
CA ILE A 74 21.84 -4.18 6.21
C ILE A 74 22.63 -4.99 5.18
N ILE A 75 22.03 -5.22 4.03
CA ILE A 75 22.63 -6.04 2.97
C ILE A 75 22.34 -5.43 1.60
N ASN A 76 23.30 -5.48 0.68
CA ASN A 76 23.07 -5.01 -0.67
C ASN A 76 22.23 -6.01 -1.49
N GLU A 77 21.59 -5.54 -2.57
CA GLU A 77 20.71 -6.35 -3.41
C GLU A 77 21.39 -7.62 -3.95
N LYS A 78 22.65 -7.50 -4.39
CA LYS A 78 23.37 -8.62 -5.00
C LYS A 78 23.62 -9.72 -3.97
N ASP A 79 24.15 -9.35 -2.81
CA ASP A 79 24.49 -10.30 -1.76
C ASP A 79 23.23 -10.91 -1.14
N LEU A 80 22.14 -10.15 -1.04
CA LEU A 80 20.85 -10.67 -0.61
C LEU A 80 20.32 -11.73 -1.57
N ILE A 81 20.39 -11.48 -2.89
CA ILE A 81 19.97 -12.46 -3.89
C ILE A 81 20.85 -13.72 -3.84
N VAL A 82 22.16 -13.55 -3.67
CA VAL A 82 23.08 -14.68 -3.54
C VAL A 82 22.74 -15.52 -2.30
N LYS A 83 22.62 -14.89 -1.12
CA LYS A 83 22.19 -15.59 0.10
C LYS A 83 20.86 -16.29 -0.06
N LEU A 84 19.89 -15.62 -0.69
CA LEU A 84 18.58 -16.19 -0.96
C LEU A 84 18.66 -17.48 -1.79
N ILE A 85 19.51 -17.50 -2.83
CA ILE A 85 19.73 -18.70 -3.67
C ILE A 85 20.42 -19.82 -2.88
N PHE A 86 21.31 -19.49 -1.94
CA PHE A 86 22.02 -20.50 -1.14
C PHE A 86 21.18 -21.06 0.01
N GLU A 87 20.42 -20.21 0.69
CA GLU A 87 19.73 -20.53 1.95
C GLU A 87 18.26 -20.94 1.73
N CYS A 88 17.65 -20.59 0.59
CA CYS A 88 16.25 -20.89 0.29
C CYS A 88 16.12 -21.88 -0.87
N GLU A 89 15.65 -23.09 -0.59
CA GLU A 89 15.55 -24.16 -1.61
C GLU A 89 14.67 -23.73 -2.80
N ALA A 90 13.57 -23.03 -2.55
CA ALA A 90 12.71 -22.50 -3.62
C ALA A 90 13.48 -21.54 -4.55
N ALA A 91 14.31 -20.64 -4.00
CA ALA A 91 15.09 -19.70 -4.81
C ALA A 91 16.17 -20.43 -5.61
N LYS A 92 16.82 -21.41 -4.99
CA LYS A 92 17.82 -22.27 -5.61
C LYS A 92 17.26 -23.03 -6.81
N GLU A 93 16.10 -23.64 -6.64
CA GLU A 93 15.42 -24.39 -7.71
C GLU A 93 15.00 -23.46 -8.86
N TYR A 94 14.46 -22.29 -8.55
CA TYR A 94 14.12 -21.28 -9.54
C TYR A 94 15.34 -20.83 -10.35
N TYR A 95 16.46 -20.53 -9.67
CA TYR A 95 17.69 -20.11 -10.33
C TYR A 95 18.27 -21.23 -11.19
N LYS A 96 18.35 -22.47 -10.69
CA LYS A 96 18.82 -23.63 -11.46
C LYS A 96 18.02 -23.84 -12.75
N ARG A 97 16.71 -23.60 -12.71
CA ARG A 97 15.82 -23.80 -13.87
C ARG A 97 15.88 -22.67 -14.89
N THR A 98 16.05 -21.42 -14.44
CA THR A 98 15.90 -20.23 -15.30
C THR A 98 17.20 -19.51 -15.60
N ASN A 99 18.24 -19.73 -14.79
CA ASN A 99 19.46 -18.92 -14.71
C ASN A 99 19.21 -17.41 -14.57
N ASP A 100 18.03 -17.03 -14.05
CA ASP A 100 17.61 -15.65 -13.88
C ASP A 100 17.28 -15.35 -12.41
N VAL A 101 17.38 -14.08 -12.03
CA VAL A 101 17.04 -13.54 -10.71
C VAL A 101 15.98 -12.43 -10.80
N GLY A 102 15.45 -12.15 -12.01
CA GLY A 102 14.45 -11.12 -12.26
C GLY A 102 13.20 -11.26 -11.39
N TYR A 103 12.67 -12.48 -11.25
CA TYR A 103 11.50 -12.70 -10.41
C TYR A 103 11.78 -12.49 -8.91
N LEU A 104 12.97 -12.86 -8.44
CA LEU A 104 13.40 -12.60 -7.05
C LEU A 104 13.48 -11.08 -6.78
N ARG A 105 14.00 -10.31 -7.74
CA ARG A 105 14.00 -8.83 -7.68
C ARG A 105 12.58 -8.25 -7.65
N ILE A 106 11.65 -8.82 -8.43
CA ILE A 106 10.23 -8.41 -8.40
C ILE A 106 9.63 -8.63 -7.01
N ILE A 107 9.96 -9.74 -6.35
CA ILE A 107 9.51 -10.00 -4.97
C ILE A 107 10.07 -8.97 -4.00
N LEU A 108 11.38 -8.70 -4.03
CA LEU A 108 12.01 -7.66 -3.20
C LEU A 108 11.34 -6.28 -3.39
N TRP A 109 11.07 -5.91 -4.64
CA TRP A 109 10.37 -4.67 -4.95
C TRP A 109 8.96 -4.65 -4.35
N LYS A 110 8.20 -5.74 -4.47
CA LYS A 110 6.86 -5.86 -3.87
C LYS A 110 6.89 -5.78 -2.35
N MET A 111 7.85 -6.44 -1.70
CA MET A 111 8.02 -6.37 -0.24
C MET A 111 8.36 -4.94 0.21
N THR A 112 9.21 -4.24 -0.54
CA THR A 112 9.55 -2.83 -0.28
C THR A 112 8.32 -1.93 -0.42
N LYS A 113 7.53 -2.11 -1.50
CA LYS A 113 6.28 -1.38 -1.74
C LYS A 113 5.26 -1.57 -0.61
N LYS A 114 5.19 -2.77 -0.02
CA LYS A 114 4.33 -3.09 1.12
C LYS A 114 4.88 -2.59 2.46
N GLY A 115 6.11 -2.11 2.50
CA GLY A 115 6.76 -1.64 3.74
C GLY A 115 7.26 -2.76 4.65
N LEU A 116 7.24 -4.03 4.22
CA LEU A 116 7.77 -5.17 4.97
C LEU A 116 9.28 -5.09 5.14
N ILE A 117 9.96 -4.51 4.15
CA ILE A 117 11.40 -4.20 4.18
C ILE A 117 11.61 -2.76 3.73
N LYS A 118 12.71 -2.15 4.15
CA LYS A 118 13.12 -0.82 3.71
C LYS A 118 14.27 -0.92 2.72
N ARG A 119 14.29 0.02 1.78
CA ARG A 119 15.35 0.18 0.78
C ARG A 119 16.14 1.46 1.09
N ALA A 120 17.46 1.36 1.10
CA ALA A 120 18.38 2.47 1.30
C ALA A 120 19.42 2.57 0.18
N LYS A 121 20.08 3.72 0.14
CA LYS A 121 21.35 3.94 -0.56
C LYS A 121 22.36 4.40 0.49
N ILE A 122 23.60 3.96 0.35
CA ILE A 122 24.70 4.42 1.20
C ILE A 122 25.39 5.59 0.49
N LEU A 123 25.72 6.64 1.24
CA LEU A 123 26.45 7.79 0.70
C LEU A 123 27.81 7.33 0.14
N GLY A 124 28.16 7.76 -1.07
CA GLY A 124 29.36 7.30 -1.77
C GLY A 124 29.18 5.98 -2.54
N ASP A 125 28.11 5.22 -2.30
CA ASP A 125 27.76 4.00 -3.05
C ASP A 125 26.38 4.14 -3.72
N GLY A 126 26.28 5.13 -4.61
CA GLY A 126 25.02 5.50 -5.25
C GLY A 126 24.46 4.46 -6.23
N ARG A 127 25.31 3.51 -6.68
CA ARG A 127 24.93 2.46 -7.65
C ARG A 127 24.19 1.31 -6.97
N ARG A 128 24.57 0.95 -5.75
CA ARG A 128 24.00 -0.21 -5.07
C ARG A 128 22.76 0.16 -4.27
N ARG A 129 21.87 -0.81 -4.13
CA ARG A 129 20.67 -0.73 -3.29
C ARG A 129 20.88 -1.63 -2.10
N TYR A 130 20.49 -1.14 -0.94
CA TYR A 130 20.58 -1.85 0.32
C TYR A 130 19.19 -2.09 0.90
N TYR A 131 19.04 -3.19 1.63
CA TYR A 131 17.79 -3.64 2.24
C TYR A 131 18.00 -3.94 3.72
N PHE A 132 16.99 -3.65 4.52
CA PHE A 132 16.96 -3.90 5.96
C PHE A 132 15.52 -3.99 6.47
N LEU A 133 15.32 -4.55 7.67
CA LEU A 133 14.01 -4.61 8.31
C LEU A 133 13.60 -3.25 8.88
N PRO A 134 12.30 -2.88 8.84
CA PRO A 134 11.82 -1.62 9.42
C PRO A 134 12.17 -1.44 10.90
N GLU A 135 12.16 -2.54 11.68
CA GLU A 135 12.52 -2.56 13.10
C GLU A 135 13.97 -2.14 13.35
N LYS A 136 14.87 -2.40 12.39
CA LYS A 136 16.28 -2.01 12.49
C LYS A 136 16.51 -0.53 12.17
N LEU A 137 15.48 0.22 11.79
CA LEU A 137 15.60 1.65 11.52
C LEU A 137 16.14 2.40 12.74
N ASP A 138 15.69 2.02 13.94
CA ASP A 138 16.09 2.66 15.18
C ASP A 138 17.59 2.52 15.45
N LEU A 139 18.18 1.38 15.09
CA LEU A 139 19.61 1.09 15.24
C LEU A 139 20.50 1.93 14.31
N ILE A 140 19.95 2.43 13.20
CA ILE A 140 20.70 3.16 12.18
C ILE A 140 20.32 4.63 12.06
N LYS A 141 19.38 5.12 12.89
CA LYS A 141 18.86 6.49 12.85
C LYS A 141 19.95 7.56 12.84
N ASP A 142 20.98 7.40 13.65
CA ASP A 142 22.08 8.37 13.77
C ASP A 142 22.94 8.48 12.50
N ARG A 143 22.87 7.47 11.62
CA ARG A 143 23.59 7.41 10.34
C ARG A 143 22.72 7.89 9.18
N ILE A 144 21.44 8.21 9.41
CA ILE A 144 20.53 8.65 8.35
C ILE A 144 20.76 10.14 8.06
N ILE A 145 21.39 10.41 6.93
CA ILE A 145 21.43 11.75 6.35
C ILE A 145 20.14 11.91 5.54
N LYS A 146 19.27 12.83 5.95
CA LYS A 146 18.13 13.22 5.10
C LYS A 146 18.70 13.90 3.86
N ALA A 147 18.64 13.22 2.73
CA ALA A 147 18.91 13.86 1.45
C ALA A 147 17.98 15.09 1.31
N PRO A 148 18.48 16.23 0.79
CA PRO A 148 17.62 17.36 0.49
C PRO A 148 16.49 16.88 -0.42
N LYS A 149 15.27 17.33 -0.14
CA LYS A 149 14.15 17.09 -1.05
C LYS A 149 14.43 17.92 -2.30
N GLU A 150 14.60 17.25 -3.44
CA GLU A 150 14.50 17.88 -4.77
C GLU A 150 13.09 18.44 -4.98
#